data_AF-K1REP2-F1
#
_entry.id   AF-K1REP2-F1
#
_cell.length_a   1.000
_cell.length_b   1.000
_cell.length_c   1.000
_cell.angle_alpha   90.00
_cell.angle_beta   90.00
_cell.angle_gamma   90.00
#
_symmetry.space_group_name_H-M   'P 1'
#
loop_
_entity.id
_entity.type
_entity.pdbx_description
1 polymer ?
#
loop_
_entity_poly.entity_id
_entity_poly.type
_entity_poly.pdbx_seq_one_letter_code
_entity_poly.pdbx_strand_id
1 'polypeptide(L)'
;MGRLSRKKQHKGDKPLKEKYRTKRKTKDLDEIHEDMKPAKSQKLLNQEADFDKPGAGQFYCLHCAKYFINETSLKTHFKSKPHKRRLKALSIEPYTIEEAERAAGMGSYKRPEKVTVETQSASMETDNT
;
A
#
# COMPACT_ATOMS: atom_id res chain seq x y z
N MET A 1 41.89 32.79 3.42
CA MET A 1 40.44 32.92 3.18
C MET A 1 39.74 31.59 3.49
N GLY A 2 39.27 31.39 4.71
CA GLY A 2 38.58 30.15 5.11
C GLY A 2 37.15 30.09 4.57
N ARG A 3 36.65 28.88 4.24
CA ARG A 3 35.25 28.72 3.82
C ARG A 3 34.30 29.09 4.97
N LEU A 4 33.52 30.15 4.79
CA LEU A 4 32.48 30.55 5.73
C LEU A 4 31.35 29.50 5.74
N SER A 5 31.23 28.75 6.84
CA SER A 5 30.14 27.79 7.03
C SER A 5 28.81 28.53 7.28
N ARG A 6 27.74 28.08 6.62
CA ARG A 6 26.38 28.58 6.86
C ARG A 6 25.85 27.99 8.17
N LYS A 7 25.15 28.78 9.00
CA LYS A 7 24.44 28.26 10.18
C LYS A 7 23.37 27.23 9.73
N LYS A 8 23.18 26.17 10.53
CA LYS A 8 22.23 25.04 10.28
C LYS A 8 22.57 24.12 9.08
N GLN A 9 23.84 23.83 8.85
CA GLN A 9 24.26 22.88 7.80
C GLN A 9 23.91 21.41 8.12
N HIS A 10 23.81 21.04 9.40
CA HIS A 10 23.52 19.65 9.77
C HIS A 10 22.04 19.34 9.60
N LYS A 11 21.73 18.45 8.65
CA LYS A 11 20.43 17.77 8.58
C LYS A 11 20.57 16.44 9.31
N GLY A 12 19.86 16.29 10.43
CA GLY A 12 19.85 15.03 11.18
C GLY A 12 18.88 14.00 10.58
N ASP A 13 19.02 12.74 11.01
CA ASP A 13 18.21 11.60 10.51
C ASP A 13 16.84 11.45 11.19
N LYS A 14 16.44 12.45 12.00
CA LYS A 14 15.12 12.51 12.63
C LYS A 14 13.95 12.17 11.69
N PRO A 15 13.84 12.71 10.45
CA PRO A 15 12.71 12.39 9.58
C PRO A 15 12.68 10.92 9.17
N LEU A 16 13.84 10.28 8.99
CA LEU A 16 13.94 8.86 8.66
C LEU A 16 13.50 8.01 9.86
N LYS A 17 14.03 8.31 11.04
CA LYS A 17 13.67 7.62 12.28
C LYS A 17 12.19 7.74 12.58
N GLU A 18 11.59 8.91 12.37
CA GLU A 18 10.17 9.11 12.59
C GLU A 18 9.28 8.37 11.58
N LYS A 19 9.71 8.28 10.32
CA LYS A 19 8.97 7.58 9.27
C LYS A 19 8.81 6.09 9.57
N TYR A 20 9.84 5.45 10.14
CA TYR A 20 9.83 4.03 10.46
C TYR A 20 9.38 3.71 11.89
N ARG A 21 8.82 4.67 12.64
CA ARG A 21 8.23 4.37 13.95
C ARG A 21 6.94 3.58 13.78
N THR A 22 6.68 2.69 14.74
CA THR A 22 5.47 1.86 14.82
C THR A 22 4.18 2.66 14.71
N LYS A 23 4.10 3.84 15.36
CA LYS A 23 2.92 4.73 15.29
C LYS A 23 2.56 5.26 13.90
N ARG A 24 3.46 5.17 12.91
CA ARG A 24 3.25 5.59 11.51
C ARG A 24 3.36 4.42 10.53
N LYS A 25 3.36 3.18 11.05
CA LYS A 25 3.49 1.98 10.22
C LYS A 25 2.26 1.84 9.32
N THR A 26 2.51 1.55 8.05
CA THR A 26 1.47 1.23 7.07
C THR A 26 1.26 -0.27 7.00
N LYS A 27 0.14 -0.71 6.43
CA LYS A 27 -0.10 -2.13 6.15
C LYS A 27 1.04 -2.77 5.35
N ASP A 28 1.38 -3.99 5.74
CA ASP A 28 2.41 -4.81 5.10
C ASP A 28 1.85 -5.52 3.85
N LEU A 29 2.72 -6.17 3.06
CA LEU A 29 2.31 -6.74 1.77
C LEU A 29 1.41 -7.98 1.92
N ASP A 30 1.75 -8.85 2.86
CA ASP A 30 0.98 -10.03 3.26
C ASP A 30 -0.46 -9.66 3.72
N GLU A 31 -0.59 -8.63 4.56
CA GLU A 31 -1.91 -8.11 4.97
C GLU A 31 -2.73 -7.63 3.76
N ILE A 32 -2.09 -6.96 2.80
CA ILE A 32 -2.76 -6.51 1.57
C ILE A 32 -3.17 -7.71 0.70
N HIS A 33 -2.37 -8.77 0.63
CA HIS A 33 -2.76 -10.00 -0.05
C HIS A 33 -4.00 -10.65 0.55
N GLU A 34 -4.15 -10.60 1.88
CA GLU A 34 -5.39 -11.04 2.51
C GLU A 34 -6.58 -10.15 2.17
N ASP A 35 -6.38 -8.83 2.19
CA ASP A 35 -7.41 -7.85 1.87
C ASP A 35 -7.88 -7.94 0.40
N MET A 36 -7.02 -8.43 -0.50
CA MET A 36 -7.38 -8.66 -1.91
C MET A 36 -8.32 -9.86 -2.12
N LYS A 37 -8.48 -10.75 -1.13
CA LYS A 37 -9.43 -11.87 -1.23
C LYS A 37 -10.86 -11.35 -1.39
N PRO A 38 -11.71 -11.97 -2.24
CA PRO A 38 -13.01 -11.43 -2.67
C PRO A 38 -13.93 -11.06 -1.49
N ALA A 39 -13.93 -11.88 -0.44
CA ALA A 39 -14.77 -11.65 0.74
C ALA A 39 -14.39 -10.39 1.54
N LYS A 40 -13.09 -10.04 1.60
CA LYS A 40 -12.60 -8.84 2.29
C LYS A 40 -12.62 -7.64 1.34
N SER A 41 -12.24 -7.83 0.08
CA SER A 41 -12.13 -6.76 -0.90
C SER A 41 -13.46 -6.05 -1.15
N GLN A 42 -14.56 -6.80 -1.28
CA GLN A 42 -15.90 -6.23 -1.46
C GLN A 42 -16.33 -5.38 -0.25
N LYS A 43 -16.07 -5.86 0.97
CA LYS A 43 -16.38 -5.10 2.21
C LYS A 43 -15.55 -3.82 2.33
N LEU A 44 -14.28 -3.89 1.91
CA LEU A 44 -13.38 -2.74 1.95
C LEU A 44 -13.67 -1.72 0.85
N LEU A 45 -14.23 -2.14 -0.28
CA LEU A 45 -14.68 -1.23 -1.34
C LEU A 45 -16.01 -0.56 -0.97
N ASN A 46 -16.94 -1.32 -0.40
CA ASN A 46 -18.28 -0.87 -0.04
C ASN A 46 -18.34 -0.54 1.46
N GLN A 47 -17.46 0.36 1.93
CA GLN A 47 -17.48 0.82 3.32
C GLN A 47 -18.62 1.80 3.57
N GLU A 48 -19.19 1.76 4.77
CA GLU A 48 -20.10 2.80 5.23
C GLU A 48 -19.40 4.16 5.30
N ALA A 49 -20.17 5.24 5.17
CA ALA A 49 -19.62 6.59 5.19
C ALA A 49 -19.05 6.93 6.56
N ASP A 50 -17.74 7.17 6.62
CA ASP A 50 -16.98 7.47 7.84
C ASP A 50 -16.35 8.87 7.73
N PHE A 51 -16.88 9.82 8.49
CA PHE A 51 -16.49 11.23 8.44
C PHE A 51 -15.09 11.53 9.00
N ASP A 52 -14.50 10.62 9.78
CA ASP A 52 -13.13 10.79 10.29
C ASP A 52 -12.08 10.49 9.19
N LYS A 53 -12.51 9.83 8.10
CA LYS A 53 -11.64 9.46 6.98
C LYS A 53 -11.77 10.45 5.81
N PRO A 54 -10.69 10.66 5.04
CA PRO A 54 -10.76 11.42 3.80
C PRO A 54 -11.83 10.87 2.85
N GLY A 55 -12.61 11.76 2.24
CA GLY A 55 -13.66 11.38 1.27
C GLY A 55 -14.74 10.48 1.86
N ALA A 56 -15.02 10.63 3.16
CA ALA A 56 -15.97 9.81 3.92
C ALA A 56 -15.72 8.29 3.82
N GLY A 57 -14.46 7.87 3.59
CA GLY A 57 -14.09 6.47 3.42
C GLY A 57 -14.44 5.84 2.07
N GLN A 58 -15.12 6.57 1.17
CA GLN A 58 -15.67 6.03 -0.08
C GLN A 58 -14.59 5.82 -1.16
N PHE A 59 -13.61 6.72 -1.27
CA PHE A 59 -12.58 6.64 -2.30
C PHE A 59 -11.33 5.92 -1.79
N TYR A 60 -11.37 4.59 -1.79
CA TYR A 60 -10.32 3.74 -1.23
C TYR A 60 -9.56 2.91 -2.28
N CYS A 61 -8.23 2.90 -2.19
CA CYS A 61 -7.36 2.02 -2.99
C CYS A 61 -6.94 0.80 -2.16
N LEU A 62 -7.36 -0.40 -2.57
CA LEU A 62 -7.02 -1.67 -1.89
C LEU A 62 -5.51 -1.90 -1.87
N HIS A 63 -4.84 -1.77 -3.01
CA HIS A 63 -3.42 -2.13 -3.14
C HIS A 63 -2.48 -1.23 -2.32
N CYS A 64 -2.85 0.03 -2.10
CA CYS A 64 -2.03 0.99 -1.35
C CYS A 64 -2.55 1.24 0.07
N ALA A 65 -3.69 0.66 0.45
CA ALA A 65 -4.37 0.88 1.72
C ALA A 65 -4.51 2.38 2.05
N LYS A 66 -4.99 3.17 1.09
CA LYS A 66 -5.05 4.63 1.20
C LYS A 66 -6.41 5.17 0.78
N TYR A 67 -6.93 6.08 1.59
CA TYR A 67 -8.13 6.86 1.32
C TYR A 67 -7.80 8.16 0.57
N PHE A 68 -8.71 8.56 -0.30
CA PHE A 68 -8.62 9.78 -1.12
C PHE A 68 -9.86 10.65 -0.88
N ILE A 69 -9.75 11.92 -1.25
CA ILE A 69 -10.82 12.91 -1.01
C ILE A 69 -11.92 12.77 -2.06
N ASN A 70 -11.56 12.62 -3.34
CA ASN A 70 -12.46 12.58 -4.48
C ASN A 70 -12.02 11.49 -5.48
N GLU A 71 -12.92 11.07 -6.39
CA GLU A 71 -12.63 10.10 -7.46
C GLU A 71 -11.47 10.50 -8.36
N THR A 72 -11.35 11.79 -8.69
CA THR A 72 -10.29 12.30 -9.57
C THR A 72 -8.91 12.05 -8.96
N SER A 73 -8.79 12.16 -7.64
CA SER A 73 -7.56 11.87 -6.90
C SER A 73 -7.23 10.37 -6.91
N LEU A 74 -8.25 9.51 -6.84
CA LEU A 74 -8.10 8.07 -6.94
C LEU A 74 -7.70 7.64 -8.37
N LYS A 75 -8.34 8.20 -9.40
CA LYS A 75 -8.03 7.97 -10.82
C LYS A 75 -6.60 8.42 -11.17
N THR A 76 -6.16 9.57 -10.66
CA THR A 76 -4.77 10.04 -10.84
C THR A 76 -3.76 9.18 -10.06
N HIS A 77 -4.13 8.68 -8.89
CA HIS A 77 -3.32 7.73 -8.13
C HIS A 77 -3.02 6.45 -8.91
N PHE A 78 -4.00 5.84 -9.58
CA PHE A 78 -3.78 4.62 -10.38
C PHE A 78 -2.75 4.81 -11.51
N LYS A 79 -2.71 5.99 -12.12
CA LYS A 79 -1.74 6.31 -13.19
C LYS A 79 -0.32 6.54 -12.64
N SER A 80 -0.19 6.83 -11.35
CA SER A 80 1.06 7.24 -10.71
C SER A 80 2.08 6.10 -10.59
N LYS A 81 3.37 6.46 -10.64
CA LYS A 81 4.49 5.52 -10.44
C LYS A 81 4.46 4.75 -9.11
N PRO A 82 4.14 5.33 -7.93
CA PRO A 82 4.14 4.57 -6.69
C PRO A 82 3.09 3.46 -6.69
N HIS A 83 1.92 3.70 -7.29
CA HIS A 83 0.89 2.67 -7.43
C HIS A 83 1.37 1.52 -8.32
N LYS A 84 1.90 1.84 -9.51
CA LYS A 84 2.48 0.83 -10.42
C LYS A 84 3.60 0.02 -9.77
N ARG A 85 4.42 0.64 -8.92
CA ARG A 85 5.46 -0.06 -8.15
C ARG A 85 4.85 -1.00 -7.11
N ARG A 86 3.75 -0.62 -6.47
CA ARG A 86 3.04 -1.47 -5.51
C ARG A 86 2.43 -2.69 -6.19
N LEU A 87 1.79 -2.53 -7.36
CA LEU A 87 1.26 -3.65 -8.14
C LEU A 87 2.35 -4.66 -8.51
N LYS A 88 3.54 -4.18 -8.91
CA LYS A 88 4.70 -5.05 -9.17
C LYS A 88 5.22 -5.76 -7.92
N ALA A 89 5.06 -5.17 -6.74
CA ALA A 89 5.44 -5.84 -5.49
C ALA A 89 4.43 -6.93 -5.11
N LEU A 90 3.13 -6.68 -5.37
CA LEU A 90 2.04 -7.63 -5.11
C LEU A 90 1.93 -8.74 -6.17
N SER A 91 2.62 -8.64 -7.30
CA SER A 91 2.62 -9.70 -8.32
C SER A 91 3.44 -10.93 -7.95
N ILE A 92 4.10 -10.90 -6.79
CA ILE A 92 4.88 -11.99 -6.23
C ILE A 92 4.16 -12.42 -4.96
N GLU A 93 4.13 -13.72 -4.68
CA GLU A 93 3.62 -14.20 -3.39
C GLU A 93 4.32 -13.50 -2.20
N PRO A 94 3.56 -13.13 -1.16
CA PRO A 94 4.13 -12.47 0.00
C PRO A 94 5.02 -13.45 0.78
N TYR A 95 6.10 -12.91 1.34
CA TYR A 95 6.99 -13.65 2.23
C TYR A 95 6.23 -14.09 3.50
N THR A 96 6.43 -15.35 3.90
CA THR A 96 5.78 -15.93 5.08
C THR A 96 6.79 -16.49 6.08
N ILE A 97 6.36 -16.68 7.33
CA ILE A 97 7.20 -17.27 8.38
C ILE A 97 7.64 -18.69 7.99
N GLU A 98 6.75 -19.46 7.35
CA GLU A 98 7.08 -20.81 6.85
C GLU A 98 8.23 -20.78 5.84
N GLU A 99 8.32 -19.74 5.00
CA GLU A 99 9.44 -19.56 4.08
C GLU A 99 10.75 -19.29 4.83
N ALA A 100 10.69 -18.52 5.92
CA ALA A 100 11.82 -18.29 6.82
C ALA A 100 12.33 -19.60 7.45
N GLU A 101 11.41 -20.42 7.95
CA GLU A 101 11.72 -21.71 8.60
C GLU A 101 12.30 -22.71 7.59
N ARG A 102 11.75 -22.76 6.37
CA ARG A 102 12.31 -23.56 5.27
C ARG A 102 13.74 -23.14 4.94
N ALA A 103 14.02 -21.83 4.88
CA ALA A 103 15.37 -21.31 4.66
C ALA A 103 16.33 -21.63 5.82
N ALA A 104 15.82 -21.75 7.05
CA ALA A 104 16.58 -22.20 8.22
C ALA A 104 16.81 -23.73 8.25
N GLY A 105 16.34 -24.48 7.25
CA GLY A 105 16.51 -25.93 7.14
C GLY A 105 15.35 -26.76 7.69
N MET A 106 14.25 -26.14 8.12
CA MET A 106 13.05 -26.82 8.63
C MET A 106 12.03 -27.17 7.50
N GLY A 107 12.50 -27.51 6.30
CA GLY A 107 11.63 -27.91 5.19
C GLY A 107 12.31 -27.91 3.83
N SER A 108 11.51 -27.99 2.76
CA SER A 108 11.99 -27.96 1.37
C SER A 108 11.86 -26.58 0.74
N TYR A 109 12.83 -26.23 -0.13
CA TYR A 109 12.80 -24.99 -0.90
C TYR A 109 11.64 -24.99 -1.91
N LYS A 110 10.85 -23.91 -1.91
CA LYS A 110 9.82 -23.63 -2.90
C LYS A 110 10.10 -22.29 -3.55
N ARG A 111 9.98 -22.22 -4.87
CA ARG A 111 10.14 -20.95 -5.60
C ARG A 111 8.86 -20.12 -5.44
N PRO A 112 8.95 -18.79 -5.22
CA PRO A 112 7.76 -17.95 -5.13
C PRO A 112 7.01 -17.93 -6.46
N GLU A 113 5.68 -18.09 -6.40
CA GLU A 113 4.83 -18.04 -7.57
C GLU A 113 4.48 -16.59 -7.95
N LYS A 114 4.08 -16.41 -9.22
CA LYS A 114 3.62 -15.12 -9.73
C LYS A 114 2.12 -15.04 -9.54
N VAL A 115 1.66 -14.01 -8.83
CA VAL A 115 0.25 -13.71 -8.62
C VAL A 115 -0.21 -12.70 -9.67
N THR A 116 -1.31 -12.99 -10.36
CA THR A 116 -1.97 -12.03 -11.24
C THR A 116 -2.79 -11.06 -10.40
N VAL A 117 -2.33 -9.82 -10.29
CA VAL A 117 -3.04 -8.77 -9.55
C VAL A 117 -3.89 -7.96 -10.53
N GLU A 118 -5.20 -8.08 -10.41
CA GLU A 118 -6.14 -7.25 -11.15
C GLU A 118 -6.28 -5.89 -10.46
N THR A 119 -6.21 -4.83 -11.25
CA THR A 119 -6.48 -3.47 -10.76
C THR A 119 -7.98 -3.24 -10.64
N GLN A 120 -8.40 -2.59 -9.55
CA GLN A 120 -9.78 -2.13 -9.36
C GLN A 120 -10.27 -1.38 -10.61
N SER A 121 -11.36 -1.83 -11.24
CA SER A 121 -12.02 -1.06 -12.29
C SER A 121 -12.68 0.15 -11.65
N ALA A 122 -12.36 1.35 -12.14
CA ALA A 122 -13.10 2.57 -11.79
C ALA A 122 -14.44 2.58 -12.56
N SER A 123 -15.25 1.54 -12.37
CA SER A 123 -16.60 1.42 -12.89
C SER A 123 -17.57 1.78 -11.76
N MET A 124 -17.78 3.08 -11.56
CA MET A 124 -19.11 3.52 -11.18
C MET A 124 -19.86 3.60 -12.49
N GLU A 125 -20.63 2.56 -12.81
CA GLU A 125 -21.74 2.72 -13.73
C GLU A 125 -22.67 3.73 -13.07
N THR A 126 -22.64 4.96 -13.56
CA THR A 126 -23.72 5.90 -13.30
C THR A 126 -24.90 5.42 -14.13
N ASP A 127 -25.66 4.46 -13.59
CA ASP A 127 -27.02 4.20 -14.04
C ASP A 127 -27.86 5.40 -13.63
N ASN A 128 -27.78 6.47 -14.42
CA ASN A 128 -28.72 7.58 -14.38
C ASN A 128 -30.00 7.13 -15.07
N THR A 129 -30.90 6.52 -14.28
CA THR A 129 -32.36 6.64 -14.49
C THR A 129 -32.90 7.68 -13.52
#